data_AF-A0A292QU56-F1
#
_entry.id   AF-A0A292QU56-F1
#
_cell.length_a   1.000
_cell.length_b   1.000
_cell.length_c   1.000
_cell.angle_alpha   90.00
_cell.angle_beta   90.00
_cell.angle_gamma   90.00
#
_symmetry.space_group_name_H-M   'P 1'
#
loop_
_entity.id
_entity.type
_entity.pdbx_description
1 polymer ?
#
loop_
_entity_poly.entity_id
_entity_poly.type
_entity_poly.pdbx_seq_one_letter_code
_entity_poly.pdbx_strand_id
1 'polypeptide(L)'
;MTTTQINLLTLVWTVVVAVIGWLIVFIKILLPQFFLTKEQRITLDIEQKKLKLELQKQADEKMKTLNIAYQDFSSELTKWSKRKTNPSIDSFDKITKVAEIYFNQLESIALAILDGNLSDTCIKYTLSPLIKKVVEENTIENFYIIIKNKFPAYTGTYNSENYKTIFILYEIYCSSKNNWWNKLISYLISVLYKLYLGKLTPKEKI
;
A
#
# COMPACT_ATOMS: atom_id res chain seq x y z
N MET A 1 32.08 -12.01 29.07
CA MET A 1 32.50 -11.31 27.83
C MET A 1 32.99 -9.93 28.27
N THR A 2 34.27 -9.62 28.08
CA THR A 2 34.84 -8.33 28.53
C THR A 2 34.40 -7.22 27.58
N THR A 3 34.27 -5.99 28.08
CA THR A 3 33.94 -4.78 27.29
C THR A 3 34.81 -4.61 26.05
N THR A 4 36.06 -5.08 26.11
CA THR A 4 37.01 -5.13 24.99
C THR A 4 36.59 -6.06 23.85
N GLN A 5 35.98 -7.22 24.12
CA GLN A 5 35.52 -8.15 23.07
C GLN A 5 34.31 -7.62 22.31
N ILE A 6 33.40 -6.92 23.02
CA ILE A 6 32.21 -6.31 22.42
C ILE A 6 32.63 -5.17 21.47
N ASN A 7 33.59 -4.35 21.87
CA ASN A 7 34.11 -3.24 21.05
C ASN A 7 34.84 -3.72 19.79
N LEU A 8 35.54 -4.85 19.86
CA LEU A 8 36.19 -5.44 18.69
C LEU A 8 35.15 -5.94 17.68
N LEU A 9 34.11 -6.62 18.17
CA LEU A 9 33.04 -7.17 17.33
C LEU A 9 32.25 -6.06 16.63
N THR A 10 31.91 -4.98 17.34
CA THR A 10 31.20 -3.84 16.74
C THR A 10 32.06 -3.14 15.68
N LEU A 11 33.36 -2.94 15.92
CA LEU A 11 34.26 -2.32 14.95
C LEU A 11 34.38 -3.16 13.67
N VAL A 12 34.56 -4.49 13.81
CA VAL A 12 34.58 -5.41 12.68
C VAL A 12 33.28 -5.35 11.89
N TRP A 13 32.13 -5.37 12.57
CA TRP A 13 30.83 -5.28 11.90
C TRP A 13 30.65 -3.95 11.15
N THR A 14 31.11 -2.84 11.73
CA THR A 14 31.01 -1.51 11.11
C THR A 14 31.85 -1.45 9.83
N VAL A 15 33.06 -2.01 9.85
CA VAL A 15 33.94 -2.09 8.67
C VAL A 15 33.31 -2.97 7.58
N VAL A 16 32.76 -4.13 7.96
CA VAL A 16 32.09 -5.04 7.01
C VAL A 16 30.89 -4.35 6.34
N VAL A 17 30.04 -3.67 7.12
CA VAL A 17 28.89 -2.92 6.58
C VAL A 17 29.35 -1.79 5.67
N ALA A 18 30.42 -1.07 6.02
CA ALA A 18 30.97 -0.01 5.19
C ALA A 18 31.48 -0.55 3.84
N VAL A 19 32.23 -1.65 3.84
CA VAL A 19 32.77 -2.29 2.62
C VAL A 19 31.64 -2.81 1.73
N ILE A 20 30.64 -3.50 2.31
CA ILE A 20 29.48 -4.01 1.57
C ILE A 20 28.67 -2.84 0.98
N GLY A 21 28.44 -1.78 1.77
CA GLY A 21 27.76 -0.58 1.31
C GLY A 21 28.49 0.08 0.13
N TRP A 22 29.82 0.16 0.20
CA TRP A 22 30.64 0.73 -0.87
C TRP A 22 30.59 -0.11 -2.14
N LEU A 23 30.66 -1.44 -2.02
CA LEU A 23 30.51 -2.37 -3.15
C LEU A 23 29.15 -2.25 -3.84
N ILE A 24 28.06 -2.12 -3.08
CA ILE A 24 26.71 -1.93 -3.65
C ILE A 24 26.63 -0.62 -4.44
N VAL A 25 27.17 0.47 -3.89
CA VAL A 25 27.21 1.78 -4.56
C VAL A 25 28.05 1.70 -5.83
N PHE A 26 29.23 1.07 -5.76
CA PHE A 26 30.12 0.88 -6.90
C PHE A 26 29.46 0.07 -8.02
N ILE A 27 28.80 -1.04 -7.68
CA ILE A 27 28.11 -1.89 -8.65
C ILE A 27 26.89 -1.20 -9.26
N LYS A 28 26.11 -0.45 -8.47
CA LYS A 28 24.88 0.20 -8.98
C LYS A 28 25.11 1.50 -9.71
N ILE A 29 26.15 2.26 -9.36
CA ILE A 29 26.38 3.61 -9.91
C ILE A 29 27.53 3.62 -10.93
N LEU A 30 28.65 2.97 -10.61
CA LEU A 30 29.86 3.05 -11.43
C LEU A 30 29.90 2.03 -12.57
N LEU A 31 29.54 0.76 -12.33
CA LEU A 31 29.57 -0.25 -13.39
C LEU A 31 28.69 0.09 -14.61
N PRO A 32 27.45 0.59 -14.48
CA PRO A 32 26.65 0.97 -15.65
C PRO A 32 27.30 2.10 -16.47
N GLN A 33 28.11 2.94 -15.84
CA GLN A 33 28.80 4.06 -16.49
C GLN A 33 30.07 3.67 -17.25
N PHE A 34 30.58 2.44 -17.11
CA PHE A 34 31.73 1.98 -17.88
C PHE A 34 31.37 0.93 -18.93
N PHE A 35 30.31 0.14 -18.70
CA PHE A 35 29.96 -0.99 -19.56
C PHE A 35 28.84 -0.71 -20.58
N LEU A 36 28.09 0.39 -20.45
CA LEU A 36 27.04 0.76 -21.42
C LEU A 36 27.56 1.73 -22.49
N THR A 37 27.39 1.37 -23.76
CA THR A 37 27.61 2.26 -24.91
C THR A 37 26.62 3.44 -24.88
N LYS A 38 26.95 4.57 -25.52
CA LYS A 38 26.09 5.78 -25.51
C LYS A 38 24.65 5.47 -25.96
N GLU A 39 24.48 4.60 -26.96
CA GLU A 39 23.17 4.17 -27.46
C GLU A 39 22.38 3.36 -26.43
N GLN A 40 23.02 2.41 -25.74
CA GLN A 40 22.36 1.62 -24.69
C GLN A 40 21.89 2.49 -23.52
N ARG A 41 22.64 3.55 -23.15
CA ARG A 41 22.20 4.50 -22.12
C ARG A 41 20.97 5.30 -22.54
N ILE A 42 20.92 5.72 -23.80
CA ILE A 42 19.76 6.45 -24.35
C ILE A 42 18.53 5.54 -24.36
N THR A 43 18.67 4.29 -24.82
CA THR A 43 17.56 3.33 -24.82
C THR A 43 17.05 3.05 -23.41
N LEU A 44 17.95 2.83 -22.44
CA LEU A 44 17.57 2.61 -21.04
C LEU A 44 16.89 3.83 -20.42
N ASP A 45 17.34 5.06 -20.72
CA ASP A 45 16.70 6.28 -20.22
C ASP A 45 15.28 6.45 -20.82
N ILE A 46 15.11 6.14 -22.12
CA ILE A 46 13.79 6.15 -22.78
C ILE A 46 12.87 5.10 -22.15
N GLU A 47 13.35 3.88 -21.93
CA GLU A 47 12.58 2.81 -21.30
C GLU A 47 12.18 3.15 -19.86
N GLN A 48 13.10 3.70 -19.07
CA GLN A 48 12.80 4.17 -17.72
C GLN A 48 11.76 5.29 -17.71
N LYS A 49 11.84 6.24 -18.65
CA LYS A 49 10.84 7.30 -18.79
C LYS A 49 9.48 6.72 -19.17
N LYS A 50 9.43 5.78 -20.12
CA LYS A 50 8.19 5.09 -20.50
C LYS A 50 7.57 4.33 -19.33
N LEU A 51 8.37 3.57 -18.59
CA LEU A 51 7.92 2.84 -17.40
C LEU A 51 7.35 3.80 -16.34
N LYS A 52 8.04 4.90 -16.05
CA LYS A 52 7.54 5.91 -15.10
C LYS A 52 6.21 6.52 -15.55
N LEU A 53 6.06 6.83 -16.83
CA LEU A 53 4.81 7.34 -17.40
C LEU A 53 3.68 6.32 -17.30
N GLU A 54 3.96 5.04 -17.54
CA GLU A 54 2.99 3.97 -17.42
C GLU A 54 2.53 3.77 -15.97
N LEU A 55 3.46 3.69 -15.02
CA LEU A 55 3.17 3.60 -13.59
C LEU A 55 2.37 4.81 -13.09
N GLN A 56 2.61 6.01 -13.64
CA GLN A 56 1.82 7.20 -13.32
C GLN A 56 0.40 7.09 -13.88
N LYS A 57 0.23 6.67 -15.14
CA LYS A 57 -1.09 6.47 -15.75
C LYS A 57 -1.93 5.46 -14.99
N GLN A 58 -1.34 4.33 -14.58
CA GLN A 58 -2.02 3.32 -13.77
C GLN A 58 -2.47 3.89 -12.41
N ALA A 59 -1.64 4.74 -11.79
CA ALA A 59 -1.98 5.40 -10.54
C ALA A 59 -3.12 6.42 -10.71
N ASP A 60 -3.10 7.21 -11.79
CA ASP A 60 -4.15 8.17 -12.11
C ASP A 60 -5.50 7.48 -12.37
N GLU A 61 -5.48 6.35 -13.10
CA GLU A 61 -6.67 5.54 -13.38
C GLU A 61 -7.26 4.96 -12.08
N LYS A 62 -6.44 4.34 -11.24
CA LYS A 62 -6.88 3.84 -9.93
C LYS A 62 -7.45 4.95 -9.05
N MET A 63 -6.81 6.13 -9.06
CA MET A 63 -7.29 7.28 -8.29
C MET A 63 -8.64 7.78 -8.78
N LYS A 64 -8.84 7.84 -10.11
CA LYS A 64 -10.12 8.21 -10.70
C LYS A 64 -11.23 7.24 -10.28
N THR A 65 -10.98 5.93 -10.37
CA THR A 65 -11.95 4.89 -9.97
C THR A 65 -12.27 4.97 -8.48
N LEU A 66 -11.26 5.16 -7.63
CA LEU A 66 -11.44 5.34 -6.19
C LEU A 66 -12.29 6.58 -5.87
N ASN A 67 -12.03 7.71 -6.53
CA ASN A 67 -12.76 8.95 -6.28
C ASN A 67 -14.24 8.80 -6.62
N ILE A 68 -14.58 8.12 -7.72
CA ILE A 68 -15.97 7.83 -8.08
C ILE A 68 -16.61 6.95 -7.00
N ALA A 69 -15.96 5.85 -6.63
CA ALA A 69 -16.46 4.94 -5.60
C ALA A 69 -16.66 5.64 -4.24
N TYR A 70 -15.74 6.53 -3.87
CA TYR A 70 -15.85 7.33 -2.64
C TYR A 70 -17.02 8.30 -2.70
N GLN A 71 -17.23 8.99 -3.82
CA GLN A 71 -18.35 9.92 -3.98
C GLN A 71 -19.70 9.19 -3.85
N ASP A 72 -19.83 8.04 -4.49
CA ASP A 72 -21.03 7.20 -4.40
C ASP A 72 -21.26 6.69 -2.97
N PHE A 73 -20.21 6.15 -2.35
CA PHE A 73 -20.25 5.68 -0.96
C PHE A 73 -20.62 6.80 0.02
N SER A 74 -19.93 7.94 -0.04
CA SER A 74 -20.17 9.08 0.85
C SER A 74 -21.59 9.65 0.66
N SER A 75 -22.06 9.72 -0.57
CA SER A 75 -23.42 10.18 -0.90
C SER A 75 -24.48 9.26 -0.29
N GLU A 76 -24.38 7.95 -0.52
CA GLU A 76 -25.34 6.99 0.02
C GLU A 76 -25.22 6.84 1.54
N LEU A 77 -24.02 6.90 2.12
CA LEU A 77 -23.82 6.86 3.57
C LEU A 77 -24.46 8.07 4.24
N THR A 78 -24.37 9.24 3.62
CA THR A 78 -25.03 10.47 4.08
C THR A 78 -26.56 10.32 4.02
N LYS A 79 -27.09 9.78 2.91
CA LYS A 79 -28.53 9.51 2.77
C LYS A 79 -29.01 8.51 3.83
N TRP A 80 -28.28 7.41 4.00
CA TRP A 80 -28.55 6.38 5.01
C TRP A 80 -28.57 6.97 6.43
N SER A 81 -27.53 7.74 6.78
CA SER A 81 -27.39 8.39 8.08
C SER A 81 -28.52 9.38 8.37
N LYS A 82 -29.06 10.06 7.35
CA LYS A 82 -30.15 11.04 7.49
C LYS A 82 -31.56 10.45 7.44
N ARG A 83 -31.74 9.18 7.06
CA ARG A 83 -33.08 8.54 7.07
C ARG A 83 -33.69 8.51 8.47
N LYS A 84 -34.92 8.99 8.58
CA LYS A 84 -35.71 9.00 9.84
C LYS A 84 -36.61 7.77 9.99
N THR A 85 -36.96 7.13 8.89
CA THR A 85 -37.80 5.92 8.87
C THR A 85 -36.95 4.66 8.86
N ASN A 86 -37.55 3.52 9.23
CA ASN A 86 -36.89 2.22 9.13
C ASN A 86 -36.40 1.99 7.69
N PRO A 87 -35.11 1.67 7.48
CA PRO A 87 -34.58 1.41 6.16
C PRO A 87 -35.23 0.17 5.55
N SER A 88 -35.53 0.22 4.25
CA SER A 88 -35.93 -0.97 3.49
C SER A 88 -34.73 -1.84 3.16
N ILE A 89 -34.97 -3.12 2.86
CA ILE A 89 -33.94 -4.06 2.38
C ILE A 89 -33.23 -3.49 1.14
N ASP A 90 -33.97 -2.96 0.17
CA ASP A 90 -33.36 -2.34 -1.03
C ASP A 90 -32.39 -1.20 -0.69
N SER A 91 -32.73 -0.39 0.31
CA SER A 91 -31.88 0.71 0.74
C SER A 91 -30.62 0.21 1.46
N PHE A 92 -30.73 -0.91 2.18
CA PHE A 92 -29.62 -1.60 2.83
C PHE A 92 -28.69 -2.24 1.80
N ASP A 93 -29.23 -2.94 0.82
CA ASP A 93 -28.48 -3.56 -0.28
C ASP A 93 -27.73 -2.50 -1.09
N LYS A 94 -28.35 -1.35 -1.33
CA LYS A 94 -27.71 -0.26 -2.05
C LYS A 94 -26.50 0.30 -1.30
N ILE A 95 -26.63 0.60 -0.01
CA ILE A 95 -25.53 1.19 0.77
C ILE A 95 -24.39 0.18 0.98
N THR A 96 -24.71 -1.10 1.20
CA THR A 96 -23.70 -2.16 1.35
C THR A 96 -22.93 -2.38 0.06
N LYS A 97 -23.62 -2.41 -1.10
CA LYS A 97 -22.96 -2.56 -2.41
C LYS A 97 -21.98 -1.41 -2.71
N VAL A 98 -22.35 -0.16 -2.47
CA VAL A 98 -21.42 0.96 -2.73
C VAL A 98 -20.27 0.99 -1.73
N ALA A 99 -20.49 0.57 -0.48
CA ALA A 99 -19.43 0.44 0.51
C ALA A 99 -18.43 -0.66 0.11
N GLU A 100 -18.93 -1.82 -0.31
CA GLU A 100 -18.11 -2.93 -0.81
C GLU A 100 -17.26 -2.49 -2.01
N ILE A 101 -17.86 -1.81 -2.99
CA ILE A 101 -17.12 -1.27 -4.13
C ILE A 101 -16.00 -0.34 -3.66
N TYR A 102 -16.30 0.61 -2.76
CA TYR A 102 -15.30 1.54 -2.25
C TYR A 102 -14.16 0.86 -1.49
N PHE A 103 -14.47 -0.05 -0.57
CA PHE A 103 -13.46 -0.76 0.21
C PHE A 103 -12.61 -1.71 -0.65
N ASN A 104 -13.21 -2.36 -1.66
CA ASN A 104 -12.48 -3.18 -2.62
C ASN A 104 -11.53 -2.34 -3.49
N GLN A 105 -11.91 -1.10 -3.85
CA GLN A 105 -10.99 -0.19 -4.55
C GLN A 105 -9.83 0.26 -3.65
N LEU A 106 -10.06 0.51 -2.36
CA LEU A 106 -9.01 0.80 -1.40
C LEU A 106 -8.03 -0.37 -1.27
N GLU A 107 -8.53 -1.59 -1.17
CA GLU A 107 -7.69 -2.79 -1.12
C GLU A 107 -6.90 -3.00 -2.42
N SER A 108 -7.55 -2.85 -3.58
CA SER A 108 -6.90 -2.94 -4.90
C SER A 108 -5.78 -1.92 -5.09
N ILE A 109 -5.92 -0.73 -4.49
CA ILE A 109 -4.85 0.27 -4.44
C ILE A 109 -3.75 -0.18 -3.48
N ALA A 110 -4.10 -0.65 -2.28
CA ALA A 110 -3.11 -1.11 -1.31
C ALA A 110 -2.24 -2.24 -1.87
N LEU A 111 -2.85 -3.24 -2.53
CA LEU A 111 -2.14 -4.30 -3.24
C LEU A 111 -1.20 -3.75 -4.32
N ALA A 112 -1.69 -2.87 -5.18
CA ALA A 112 -0.88 -2.30 -6.25
C ALA A 112 0.33 -1.49 -5.75
N ILE A 113 0.19 -0.84 -4.59
CA ILE A 113 1.31 -0.16 -3.91
C ILE A 113 2.32 -1.18 -3.40
N LEU A 114 1.87 -2.23 -2.71
CA LEU A 114 2.73 -3.28 -2.17
C LEU A 114 3.49 -4.02 -3.29
N ASP A 115 2.84 -4.22 -4.43
CA ASP A 115 3.44 -4.86 -5.61
C ASP A 115 4.47 -3.96 -6.31
N GLY A 116 4.42 -2.64 -6.09
CA GLY A 116 5.29 -1.66 -6.77
C GLY A 116 4.82 -1.33 -8.18
N ASN A 117 3.54 -1.53 -8.47
CA ASN A 117 2.92 -1.29 -9.78
C ASN A 117 2.44 0.16 -9.93
N LEU A 118 2.84 1.07 -9.04
CA LEU A 118 2.42 2.47 -9.08
C LEU A 118 3.61 3.41 -8.90
N SER A 119 3.46 4.63 -9.42
CA SER A 119 4.47 5.69 -9.32
C SER A 119 4.73 6.10 -7.87
N ASP A 120 6.00 6.08 -7.44
CA ASP A 120 6.44 6.51 -6.10
C ASP A 120 5.91 7.89 -5.69
N THR A 121 5.85 8.82 -6.65
CA THR A 121 5.34 10.18 -6.42
C THR A 121 3.87 10.13 -6.01
N CYS A 122 3.04 9.37 -6.73
CA CYS A 122 1.62 9.23 -6.43
C CYS A 122 1.40 8.50 -5.10
N ILE A 123 2.18 7.45 -4.84
CA ILE A 123 2.14 6.70 -3.58
C ILE A 123 2.39 7.65 -2.39
N LYS A 124 3.47 8.43 -2.45
CA LYS A 124 3.93 9.26 -1.34
C LYS A 124 3.00 10.44 -1.04
N TYR A 125 2.52 11.12 -2.07
CA TYR A 125 1.82 12.40 -1.91
C TYR A 125 0.30 12.27 -1.98
N THR A 126 -0.23 11.15 -2.45
CA THR A 126 -1.68 11.02 -2.72
C THR A 126 -2.26 9.77 -2.08
N LEU A 127 -1.82 8.57 -2.49
CA LEU A 127 -2.49 7.33 -2.11
C LEU A 127 -2.22 6.92 -0.66
N SER A 128 -0.96 6.97 -0.20
CA SER A 128 -0.64 6.59 1.19
C SER A 128 -1.25 7.55 2.23
N PRO A 129 -1.22 8.88 2.02
CA PRO A 129 -1.96 9.81 2.89
C PRO A 129 -3.47 9.51 2.96
N LEU A 130 -4.08 9.12 1.84
CA LEU A 130 -5.50 8.77 1.79
C LEU A 130 -5.78 7.52 2.61
N ILE A 131 -4.99 6.46 2.42
CA ILE A 131 -5.13 5.21 3.20
C ILE A 131 -4.92 5.46 4.69
N LYS A 132 -3.91 6.27 5.03
CA LYS A 132 -3.69 6.75 6.39
C LYS A 132 -4.94 7.40 6.98
N LYS A 133 -5.57 8.31 6.24
CA LYS A 133 -6.79 8.97 6.67
C LYS A 133 -7.93 7.98 6.94
N VAL A 134 -8.17 7.05 6.01
CA VAL A 134 -9.22 6.02 6.15
C VAL A 134 -9.04 5.18 7.41
N VAL A 135 -7.81 4.77 7.70
CA VAL A 135 -7.47 3.97 8.88
C VAL A 135 -7.59 4.80 10.16
N GLU A 136 -7.02 6.00 10.21
CA GLU A 136 -7.04 6.85 11.41
C GLU A 136 -8.44 7.37 11.76
N GLU A 137 -9.30 7.59 10.76
CA GLU A 137 -10.70 8.00 10.95
C GLU A 137 -11.63 6.79 11.19
N ASN A 138 -11.09 5.57 11.30
CA ASN A 138 -11.85 4.33 11.48
C ASN A 138 -13.03 4.21 10.50
N THR A 139 -12.86 4.66 9.25
CA THR A 139 -13.98 4.80 8.30
C THR A 139 -14.71 3.48 8.07
N ILE A 140 -13.96 2.38 8.00
CA ILE A 140 -14.50 1.03 7.77
C ILE A 140 -15.34 0.59 8.98
N GLU A 141 -14.78 0.64 10.19
CA GLU A 141 -15.50 0.23 11.40
C GLU A 141 -16.74 1.11 11.65
N ASN A 142 -16.60 2.42 11.49
CA ASN A 142 -17.69 3.38 11.62
C ASN A 142 -18.86 3.07 10.67
N PHE A 143 -18.56 2.61 9.45
CA PHE A 143 -19.60 2.15 8.52
C PHE A 143 -20.42 0.99 9.11
N TYR A 144 -19.78 -0.07 9.62
CA TYR A 144 -20.50 -1.21 10.22
C TYR A 144 -21.33 -0.79 11.44
N ILE A 145 -20.82 0.11 12.27
CA ILE A 145 -21.55 0.67 13.42
C ILE A 145 -22.80 1.43 12.95
N ILE A 146 -22.66 2.29 11.95
CA ILE A 146 -23.77 3.08 11.40
C ILE A 146 -24.85 2.18 10.81
N ILE A 147 -24.45 1.14 10.08
CA ILE A 147 -25.38 0.17 9.48
C ILE A 147 -26.14 -0.59 10.58
N LYS A 148 -25.43 -1.15 11.56
CA LYS A 148 -26.02 -1.93 12.65
C LYS A 148 -27.02 -1.11 13.48
N ASN A 149 -26.70 0.16 13.77
CA ASN A 149 -27.58 1.03 14.54
C ASN A 149 -28.88 1.38 13.82
N LYS A 150 -28.88 1.39 12.48
CA LYS A 150 -30.06 1.77 11.69
C LYS A 150 -30.84 0.60 11.13
N PHE A 151 -30.20 -0.56 10.98
CA PHE A 151 -30.84 -1.77 10.49
C PHE A 151 -30.55 -2.92 11.46
N PRO A 152 -31.33 -3.04 12.56
CA PRO A 152 -31.05 -4.01 13.62
C PRO A 152 -31.09 -5.48 13.18
N ALA A 153 -31.75 -5.77 12.05
CA ALA A 153 -31.75 -7.09 11.44
C ALA A 153 -30.38 -7.48 10.85
N TYR A 154 -29.47 -6.53 10.66
CA TYR A 154 -28.10 -6.79 10.24
C TYR A 154 -27.28 -7.40 11.36
N THR A 155 -26.78 -8.61 11.13
CA THR A 155 -25.95 -9.36 12.07
C THR A 155 -24.45 -9.30 11.75
N GLY A 156 -24.08 -8.71 10.61
CA GLY A 156 -22.68 -8.61 10.21
C GLY A 156 -21.86 -7.73 11.14
N THR A 157 -20.58 -8.06 11.28
CA THR A 157 -19.65 -7.35 12.15
C THR A 157 -18.38 -6.99 11.39
N TYR A 158 -17.79 -5.86 11.76
CA TYR A 158 -16.47 -5.49 11.30
C TYR A 158 -15.44 -6.56 11.71
N ASN A 159 -14.63 -7.01 10.75
CA ASN A 159 -13.49 -7.90 10.97
C ASN A 159 -12.27 -7.28 10.28
N SER A 160 -11.24 -6.96 11.07
CA SER A 160 -10.02 -6.32 10.58
C SER A 160 -9.21 -7.20 9.63
N GLU A 161 -9.28 -8.53 9.77
CA GLU A 161 -8.55 -9.48 8.90
C GLU A 161 -9.00 -9.36 7.44
N ASN A 162 -10.27 -9.02 7.18
CA ASN A 162 -10.78 -8.81 5.83
C ASN A 162 -10.16 -7.60 5.13
N TYR A 163 -9.52 -6.69 5.88
CA TYR A 163 -8.92 -5.46 5.38
C TYR A 163 -7.42 -5.40 5.66
N LYS A 164 -6.80 -6.56 5.96
CA LYS A 164 -5.40 -6.67 6.40
C LYS A 164 -4.42 -5.95 5.47
N THR A 165 -4.63 -6.02 4.16
CA THR A 165 -3.80 -5.34 3.16
C THR A 165 -3.72 -3.84 3.39
N ILE A 166 -4.86 -3.20 3.71
CA ILE A 166 -4.96 -1.76 3.98
C ILE A 166 -4.15 -1.41 5.23
N PHE A 167 -4.27 -2.23 6.29
CA PHE A 167 -3.53 -2.04 7.54
C PHE A 167 -2.02 -2.25 7.39
N ILE A 168 -1.59 -3.30 6.67
CA ILE A 168 -0.17 -3.54 6.38
C ILE A 168 0.45 -2.32 5.67
N LEU A 169 -0.24 -1.78 4.67
CA LEU A 169 0.27 -0.62 3.96
C LEU A 169 0.31 0.63 4.86
N TYR A 170 -0.70 0.83 5.71
CA TYR A 170 -0.69 1.90 6.70
C TYR A 170 0.52 1.81 7.64
N GLU A 171 0.81 0.62 8.18
CA GLU A 171 1.96 0.38 9.05
C GLU A 171 3.28 0.66 8.33
N ILE A 172 3.43 0.20 7.08
CA ILE A 172 4.58 0.50 6.23
C ILE A 172 4.77 2.01 6.07
N TYR A 173 3.70 2.73 5.75
CA TYR A 173 3.76 4.16 5.52
C TYR A 173 4.17 4.92 6.79
N CYS A 174 3.51 4.64 7.91
CA CYS A 174 3.79 5.25 9.21
C CYS A 174 5.20 4.93 9.71
N SER A 175 5.67 3.70 9.51
CA SER A 175 7.01 3.26 9.87
C SER A 175 8.08 3.98 9.04
N SER A 176 7.88 4.15 7.72
CA SER A 176 8.87 4.78 6.83
C SER A 176 9.24 6.23 7.19
N LYS A 177 8.38 6.90 7.98
CA LYS A 177 8.54 8.29 8.43
C LYS A 177 9.49 8.42 9.64
N ASN A 178 9.69 7.36 10.41
CA ASN A 178 10.48 7.36 11.64
C ASN A 178 11.72 6.48 11.50
N ASN A 179 12.89 7.06 11.20
CA ASN A 179 14.20 6.41 11.28
C ASN A 179 14.55 5.37 10.18
N TRP A 180 15.85 5.26 9.83
CA TRP A 180 16.36 4.37 8.77
C TRP A 180 16.05 2.89 9.04
N TRP A 181 16.07 2.47 10.30
CA TRP A 181 15.68 1.12 10.72
C TRP A 181 14.26 0.74 10.28
N ASN A 182 13.33 1.68 10.32
CA ASN A 182 11.95 1.40 9.91
C ASN A 182 11.79 1.33 8.39
N LYS A 183 12.66 2.00 7.61
CA LYS A 183 12.73 1.78 6.15
C LYS A 183 13.22 0.36 5.84
N LEU A 184 14.18 -0.15 6.60
CA LEU A 184 14.67 -1.53 6.47
C LEU A 184 13.56 -2.54 6.83
N ILE A 185 12.87 -2.33 7.95
CA ILE A 185 11.76 -3.20 8.38
C ILE A 185 10.61 -3.17 7.36
N SER A 186 10.22 -1.98 6.90
CA SER A 186 9.19 -1.84 5.85
C SER A 186 9.58 -2.55 4.56
N TYR A 187 10.85 -2.46 4.15
CA TYR A 187 11.37 -3.21 3.00
C TYR A 187 11.33 -4.73 3.24
N LEU A 188 11.72 -5.20 4.43
CA LEU A 188 11.66 -6.63 4.76
C LEU A 188 10.22 -7.14 4.80
N ILE A 189 9.27 -6.36 5.35
CA ILE A 189 7.84 -6.71 5.36
C ILE A 189 7.31 -6.78 3.92
N SER A 190 7.64 -5.82 3.05
CA SER A 190 7.18 -5.86 1.66
C SER A 190 7.78 -7.04 0.89
N VAL A 191 9.05 -7.37 1.11
CA VAL A 191 9.70 -8.56 0.53
C VAL A 191 9.06 -9.84 1.05
N LEU A 192 8.82 -9.96 2.35
CA LEU A 192 8.15 -11.12 2.94
C LEU A 192 6.72 -11.28 2.44
N TYR A 193 5.98 -10.18 2.30
CA TYR A 193 4.63 -10.17 1.75
C TYR A 193 4.62 -10.62 0.28
N LYS A 194 5.54 -10.13 -0.56
CA LYS A 194 5.73 -10.60 -1.94
C LYS A 194 6.11 -12.08 -2.01
N LEU A 195 6.94 -12.58 -1.10
CA LEU A 195 7.30 -14.00 -1.02
C LEU A 195 6.13 -14.87 -0.54
N TYR A 196 5.28 -14.33 0.33
CA TYR A 196 4.10 -15.01 0.84
C TYR A 196 3.00 -15.09 -0.22
N LEU A 197 2.70 -13.98 -0.91
CA LEU A 197 1.77 -13.94 -2.04
C LEU A 197 2.31 -14.64 -3.29
N GLY A 198 3.62 -14.60 -3.54
CA GLY A 198 4.27 -15.34 -4.62
C GLY A 198 4.19 -16.86 -4.47
N LYS A 199 3.84 -17.36 -3.28
CA LYS A 199 3.50 -18.77 -3.05
C LYS A 199 2.02 -19.09 -3.26
N LEU A 200 1.16 -18.09 -3.47
CA LEU A 200 -0.29 -18.24 -3.62
C LEU A 200 -0.78 -18.31 -5.08
N THR A 201 0.10 -18.26 -6.09
CA THR A 201 -0.23 -18.68 -7.48
C THR A 201 0.99 -19.38 -8.12
N PRO A 202 0.83 -20.54 -8.80
CA PRO A 202 -0.21 -20.79 -9.80
C PRO A 202 -0.94 -22.14 -9.62
N LYS A 203 -2.19 -22.09 -9.16
CA LYS A 203 -3.29 -23.00 -9.48
C LYS A 203 -4.52 -22.11 -9.35
N GLU A 204 -5.01 -21.46 -10.39
CA GLU A 204 -5.82 -22.06 -11.45
C GLU A 204 -5.74 -21.17 -12.70
N LYS A 205 -5.15 -21.71 -13.76
CA LYS A 205 -5.58 -21.40 -15.13
C LYS A 205 -6.23 -22.68 -15.63
N ILE A 206 -7.56 -22.74 -15.56
CA ILE A 206 -8.41 -23.56 -16.41
C ILE A 206 -9.40 -22.59 -17.04
#